data_AF-A0A945X4Z0-F1
#
_entry.id   AF-A0A945X4Z0-F1
#
_cell.length_a   1.000
_cell.length_b   1.000
_cell.length_c   1.000
_cell.angle_alpha   90.00
_cell.angle_beta   90.00
_cell.angle_gamma   90.00
#
_symmetry.space_group_name_H-M   'P 1'
#
loop_
_entity.id
_entity.type
_entity.pdbx_description
1 polymer ?
#
loop_
_entity_poly.entity_id
_entity_poly.type
_entity_poly.pdbx_seq_one_letter_code
_entity_poly.pdbx_strand_id
1 'polypeptide(L)'
;MTESQSPLHLTCRNLRRSKGLTQSDLAREVGCTQSAISMYEAGRAESLAEEKVRILLDILEVDINDISLPETDEGKRAESTLKYCPVDECPSNVPYVTRSQLFFKPMMIEVTVGESTLCSFCGEPLEERCPNGSCGAELREGSFCWSCCTPYVTSTRATGRNPERWADAQRARIRELRELTETRRRGPSRIPRLPG
;
A
#
# COMPACT_ATOMS: atom_id res chain seq x y z
N MET A 1 6.26 39.18 14.39
CA MET A 1 5.37 38.51 13.41
C MET A 1 6.27 37.59 12.62
N THR A 2 6.49 36.37 13.10
CA THR A 2 7.37 35.39 12.44
C THR A 2 6.48 34.50 11.58
N GLU A 3 6.54 34.72 10.27
CA GLU A 3 5.88 33.88 9.29
C GLU A 3 6.36 32.44 9.47
N SER A 4 5.42 31.56 9.79
CA SER A 4 5.63 30.12 9.92
C SER A 4 5.91 29.56 8.52
N GLN A 5 7.18 29.56 8.11
CA GLN A 5 7.61 29.00 6.83
C GLN A 5 7.40 27.48 6.80
N SER A 6 6.75 26.98 5.74
CA SER A 6 6.44 25.56 5.56
C SER A 6 7.63 24.83 4.93
N PRO A 7 7.92 23.56 5.32
CA PRO A 7 8.98 22.75 4.72
C PRO A 7 8.90 22.66 3.18
N LEU A 8 10.05 22.75 2.49
CA LEU A 8 10.14 22.79 1.02
C LEU A 8 9.33 21.71 0.31
N HIS A 9 9.40 20.46 0.78
CA HIS A 9 8.67 19.35 0.19
C HIS A 9 7.15 19.52 0.27
N LEU A 10 6.63 20.15 1.34
CA LEU A 10 5.22 20.49 1.48
C LEU A 10 4.84 21.65 0.56
N THR A 11 5.71 22.66 0.43
CA THR A 11 5.55 23.77 -0.51
C THR A 11 5.47 23.24 -1.94
N CYS A 12 6.40 22.39 -2.35
CA CYS A 12 6.41 21.75 -3.66
C CYS A 12 5.15 20.90 -3.90
N ARG A 13 4.72 20.10 -2.90
CA ARG A 13 3.49 19.31 -2.97
C ARG A 13 2.24 20.17 -3.17
N ASN A 14 2.14 21.29 -2.45
CA ASN A 14 1.01 22.19 -2.52
C ASN A 14 0.97 22.94 -3.86
N LEU A 15 2.12 23.42 -4.33
CA LEU A 15 2.24 24.10 -5.63
C LEU A 15 1.97 23.16 -6.80
N ARG A 16 2.45 21.91 -6.73
CA ARG A 16 2.11 20.90 -7.75
C ARG A 16 0.59 20.72 -7.83
N ARG A 17 -0.08 20.61 -6.69
CA ARG A 17 -1.54 20.43 -6.60
C ARG A 17 -2.29 21.67 -7.10
N SER A 18 -1.83 22.89 -6.79
CA SER A 18 -2.46 24.12 -7.29
C SER A 18 -2.30 24.28 -8.81
N LYS A 19 -1.19 23.79 -9.39
CA LYS A 19 -0.98 23.69 -10.84
C LYS A 19 -1.73 22.50 -11.50
N GLY A 20 -2.47 21.70 -10.73
CA GLY A 20 -3.24 20.55 -11.24
C GLY A 20 -2.39 19.37 -11.74
N LEU A 21 -1.09 19.36 -11.44
CA LEU A 21 -0.17 18.32 -11.90
C LEU A 21 -0.28 17.06 -11.03
N THR A 22 -0.30 15.88 -11.65
CA THR A 22 -0.14 14.61 -10.89
C THR A 22 1.33 14.38 -10.52
N GLN A 23 1.62 13.50 -9.57
CA GLN A 23 3.00 13.14 -9.26
C GLN A 23 3.71 12.48 -10.46
N SER A 24 2.97 11.76 -11.31
CA SER A 24 3.49 11.17 -12.54
C SER A 24 3.81 12.23 -13.60
N ASP A 25 3.01 13.29 -13.68
CA ASP A 25 3.28 14.41 -14.59
C ASP A 25 4.53 15.16 -14.18
N LEU A 26 4.63 15.53 -12.89
CA LEU A 26 5.81 16.20 -12.36
C LEU A 26 7.07 15.31 -12.49
N ALA A 27 6.96 14.00 -12.24
CA ALA A 27 8.07 13.08 -12.40
C ALA A 27 8.58 13.01 -13.84
N ARG A 28 7.66 13.04 -14.81
CA ARG A 28 7.99 13.05 -16.24
C ARG A 28 8.68 14.36 -16.64
N GLU A 29 8.24 15.49 -16.12
CA GLU A 29 8.86 16.80 -16.39
C GLU A 29 10.24 16.93 -15.73
N VAL A 30 10.40 16.42 -14.51
CA VAL A 30 11.69 16.39 -13.79
C VAL A 30 12.64 15.32 -14.36
N GLY A 31 12.10 14.30 -15.04
CA GLY A 31 12.85 13.15 -15.55
C GLY A 31 13.31 12.20 -14.44
N CYS A 32 12.42 11.88 -13.51
CA CYS A 32 12.62 10.88 -12.45
C CYS A 32 11.41 9.92 -12.36
N THR A 33 11.40 9.02 -11.38
CA THR A 33 10.26 8.10 -11.16
C THR A 33 9.17 8.77 -10.34
N GLN A 34 7.91 8.38 -10.54
CA GLN A 34 6.81 8.87 -9.70
C GLN A 34 7.05 8.53 -8.22
N SER A 35 7.63 7.37 -7.92
CA SER A 35 7.99 6.99 -6.55
C SER A 35 9.02 7.93 -5.93
N ALA A 36 9.98 8.46 -6.72
CA ALA A 36 10.94 9.46 -6.24
C ALA A 36 10.25 10.78 -5.88
N ILE A 37 9.32 11.27 -6.71
CA ILE A 37 8.49 12.45 -6.36
C ILE A 37 7.64 12.16 -5.11
N SER A 38 7.03 10.98 -5.01
CA SER A 38 6.22 10.60 -3.85
C SER A 38 7.03 10.56 -2.55
N MET A 39 8.25 10.01 -2.59
CA MET A 39 9.15 9.97 -1.43
C MET A 39 9.62 11.38 -1.05
N TYR A 40 9.96 12.21 -2.05
CA TYR A 40 10.37 13.59 -1.82
C TYR A 40 9.27 14.42 -1.18
N GLU A 41 8.03 14.38 -1.71
CA GLU A 41 6.86 15.05 -1.13
C GLU A 41 6.45 14.54 0.25
N ALA A 42 6.90 13.34 0.62
CA ALA A 42 6.75 12.75 1.95
C ALA A 42 7.89 13.13 2.91
N GLY A 43 8.83 13.98 2.49
CA GLY A 43 9.91 14.50 3.33
C GLY A 43 11.26 13.79 3.17
N ARG A 44 11.39 12.82 2.26
CA ARG A 44 12.68 12.16 1.97
C ARG A 44 13.46 12.92 0.92
N ALA A 45 14.16 13.98 1.34
CA ALA A 45 14.94 14.85 0.46
C ALA A 45 16.02 14.07 -0.35
N GLU A 46 16.55 12.99 0.21
CA GLU A 46 17.56 12.11 -0.40
C GLU A 46 17.03 11.30 -1.61
N SER A 47 15.71 11.21 -1.76
CA SER A 47 15.10 10.45 -2.85
C SER A 47 15.22 11.13 -4.22
N LEU A 48 15.59 12.41 -4.25
CA LEU A 48 15.94 13.15 -5.46
C LEU A 48 17.38 13.65 -5.36
N ALA A 49 18.13 13.44 -6.43
CA ALA A 49 19.42 14.10 -6.60
C ALA A 49 19.20 15.63 -6.63
N GLU A 50 20.17 16.38 -6.09
CA GLU A 50 20.10 17.85 -5.99
C GLU A 50 19.81 18.53 -7.34
N GLU A 51 20.35 17.99 -8.44
CA GLU A 51 20.05 18.41 -9.81
C GLU A 51 18.55 18.31 -10.15
N LYS A 52 17.90 17.21 -9.74
CA LYS A 52 16.46 16.99 -9.96
C LYS A 52 15.60 17.89 -9.08
N VAL A 53 16.08 18.20 -7.87
CA VAL A 53 15.42 19.17 -7.00
C VAL A 53 15.43 20.55 -7.65
N ARG A 54 16.55 21.00 -8.23
CA ARG A 54 16.61 22.29 -8.95
C ARG A 54 15.61 22.36 -10.11
N ILE A 55 15.55 21.31 -10.94
CA ILE A 55 14.59 21.23 -12.05
C ILE A 55 13.14 21.28 -11.53
N LEU A 56 12.87 20.57 -10.43
CA LEU A 56 11.57 20.57 -9.78
C LEU A 56 11.18 21.97 -9.27
N LEU A 57 12.11 22.71 -8.66
CA LEU A 57 11.86 24.07 -8.20
C LEU A 57 11.61 25.03 -9.37
N ASP A 58 12.30 24.85 -10.49
CA ASP A 58 12.11 25.64 -11.70
C ASP A 58 10.72 25.43 -12.31
N ILE A 59 10.28 24.17 -12.43
CA ILE A 59 8.92 23.80 -12.89
C ILE A 59 7.84 24.38 -11.96
N LEU A 60 8.10 24.38 -10.66
CA LEU A 60 7.16 24.87 -9.65
C LEU A 60 7.28 26.37 -9.39
N GLU A 61 8.22 27.06 -10.03
CA GLU A 61 8.51 28.49 -9.87
C GLU A 61 8.79 28.89 -8.41
N VAL A 62 9.62 28.10 -7.71
CA VAL A 62 9.99 28.33 -6.31
C VAL A 62 11.40 28.92 -6.22
N ASP A 63 11.55 30.07 -5.56
CA ASP A 63 12.86 30.65 -5.26
C ASP A 63 13.53 29.89 -4.10
N ILE A 64 14.79 29.49 -4.30
CA ILE A 64 15.58 28.72 -3.35
C ILE A 64 15.92 29.52 -2.06
N ASN A 65 15.82 30.86 -2.12
CA ASN A 65 16.11 31.75 -1.01
C ASN A 65 15.02 31.78 0.08
N ASP A 66 13.84 31.20 -0.18
CA ASP A 66 12.73 31.09 0.78
C ASP A 66 12.81 29.84 1.69
N ILE A 67 13.97 29.19 1.75
CA ILE A 67 14.09 27.83 2.28
C ILE A 67 15.07 27.77 3.45
N SER A 68 14.54 27.43 4.63
CA SER A 68 15.35 26.84 5.71
C SER A 68 15.54 25.36 5.43
N LEU A 69 16.80 24.91 5.33
CA LEU A 69 17.14 23.48 5.30
C LEU A 69 16.86 22.90 6.70
N PRO A 70 15.94 21.94 6.86
CA PRO A 70 15.78 21.26 8.14
C PRO A 70 17.02 20.41 8.43
N GLU A 71 17.49 20.45 9.68
CA GLU A 71 18.35 19.40 10.20
C GLU A 71 17.66 18.05 9.97
N THR A 72 18.41 17.12 9.39
CA THR A 72 17.95 15.78 9.04
C THR A 72 17.40 15.08 10.28
N ASP A 73 16.09 14.84 10.35
CA ASP A 73 15.51 13.81 11.21
C ASP A 73 15.89 12.46 10.59
N GLU A 74 17.11 12.02 10.90
CA GLU A 74 17.59 10.70 10.55
C GLU A 74 16.66 9.64 11.18
N GLY A 75 15.82 9.01 10.36
CA GLY A 75 15.52 7.59 10.58
C GLY A 75 14.19 7.21 11.22
N LYS A 76 13.16 8.07 11.34
CA LYS A 76 11.80 7.55 11.54
C LYS A 76 11.23 7.01 10.24
N ARG A 77 11.51 5.73 9.95
CA ARG A 77 10.71 4.95 9.00
C ARG A 77 9.25 5.09 9.44
N ALA A 78 8.39 5.60 8.55
CA ALA A 78 6.97 5.73 8.84
C ALA A 78 6.47 4.38 9.38
N GLU A 79 5.88 4.40 10.57
CA GLU A 79 5.46 3.19 11.27
C GLU A 79 4.44 2.46 10.39
N SER A 80 4.67 1.17 10.15
CA SER A 80 3.80 0.32 9.34
C SER A 80 2.99 -0.63 10.21
N THR A 81 1.79 -0.96 9.75
CA THR A 81 0.91 -1.93 10.39
C THR A 81 0.38 -2.92 9.36
N LEU A 82 -0.03 -4.10 9.82
CA LEU A 82 -0.69 -5.08 8.97
C LEU A 82 -2.19 -4.83 8.95
N LYS A 83 -2.81 -5.12 7.81
CA LYS A 83 -4.26 -5.19 7.64
C LYS A 83 -4.67 -6.44 6.87
N TYR A 84 -5.93 -6.84 7.01
CA TYR A 84 -6.52 -7.96 6.26
C TYR A 84 -7.95 -7.64 5.81
N CYS A 85 -8.44 -8.41 4.83
CA CYS A 85 -9.82 -8.31 4.39
C CYS A 85 -10.71 -9.22 5.27
N PRO A 86 -11.79 -8.72 5.89
CA PRO A 86 -12.66 -9.53 6.75
C PRO A 86 -13.62 -10.46 5.99
N VAL A 87 -13.77 -10.29 4.67
CA VAL A 87 -14.74 -11.04 3.85
C VAL A 87 -14.22 -12.45 3.54
N ASP A 88 -14.86 -13.48 4.08
CA ASP A 88 -14.50 -14.89 3.92
C ASP A 88 -14.41 -15.38 2.47
N GLU A 89 -15.36 -14.98 1.61
CA GLU A 89 -15.38 -15.36 0.19
C GLU A 89 -14.44 -14.51 -0.69
N CYS A 90 -13.71 -13.55 -0.12
CA CYS A 90 -12.82 -12.68 -0.88
C CYS A 90 -11.53 -13.39 -1.33
N PRO A 91 -11.02 -13.15 -2.55
CA PRO A 91 -9.76 -13.72 -3.01
C PRO A 91 -8.50 -13.35 -2.21
N SER A 92 -8.59 -12.33 -1.35
CA SER A 92 -7.55 -12.03 -0.36
C SER A 92 -7.39 -13.14 0.67
N ASN A 93 -8.39 -13.98 0.89
CA ASN A 93 -8.42 -14.98 1.95
C ASN A 93 -8.37 -16.38 1.36
N VAL A 94 -7.27 -17.10 1.57
CA VAL A 94 -7.08 -18.46 1.05
C VAL A 94 -7.71 -19.46 2.01
N PRO A 95 -8.79 -20.17 1.65
CA PRO A 95 -9.40 -21.14 2.54
C PRO A 95 -8.55 -22.41 2.63
N TYR A 96 -8.54 -23.04 3.80
CA TYR A 96 -7.96 -24.35 4.06
C TYR A 96 -8.77 -25.09 5.11
N VAL A 97 -8.68 -26.41 5.08
CA VAL A 97 -9.44 -27.27 6.00
C VAL A 97 -8.45 -28.00 6.91
N THR A 98 -8.81 -28.11 8.18
CA THR A 98 -8.05 -28.89 9.16
C THR A 98 -9.06 -29.53 10.10
N ARG A 99 -8.94 -30.83 10.34
CA ARG A 99 -9.91 -31.59 11.17
C ARG A 99 -11.36 -31.36 10.72
N SER A 100 -11.59 -31.31 9.42
CA SER A 100 -12.90 -31.05 8.79
C SER A 100 -13.50 -29.67 9.10
N GLN A 101 -12.72 -28.75 9.65
CA GLN A 101 -13.12 -27.37 9.91
C GLN A 101 -12.48 -26.43 8.89
N LEU A 102 -13.27 -25.50 8.38
CA LEU A 102 -12.84 -24.51 7.41
C LEU A 102 -12.20 -23.31 8.12
N PHE A 103 -11.03 -22.91 7.66
CA PHE A 103 -10.29 -21.73 8.10
C PHE A 103 -9.79 -20.95 6.89
N PHE A 104 -9.30 -19.74 7.14
CA PHE A 104 -8.82 -18.85 6.11
C PHE A 104 -7.44 -18.33 6.47
N LYS A 105 -6.54 -18.34 5.50
CA LYS A 105 -5.25 -17.66 5.58
C LYS A 105 -5.40 -16.31 4.86
N PRO A 106 -5.54 -15.20 5.60
CA PRO A 106 -5.61 -13.89 4.97
C PRO A 106 -4.27 -13.52 4.33
N MET A 107 -4.36 -12.78 3.23
CA MET A 107 -3.24 -12.00 2.72
C MET A 107 -3.07 -10.78 3.61
N MET A 108 -1.99 -10.74 4.38
CA MET A 108 -1.63 -9.56 5.16
C MET A 108 -1.10 -8.46 4.23
N ILE A 109 -1.58 -7.24 4.45
CA ILE A 109 -1.23 -6.06 3.67
C ILE A 109 -0.55 -5.09 4.64
N GLU A 110 0.72 -4.80 4.40
CA GLU A 110 1.47 -3.81 5.16
C GLU A 110 1.14 -2.40 4.62
N VAL A 111 0.74 -1.50 5.51
CA VAL A 111 0.36 -0.11 5.19
C VAL A 111 0.93 0.84 6.24
N THR A 112 1.00 2.14 5.95
CA THR A 112 1.39 3.13 6.96
C THR A 112 0.29 3.26 8.03
N VAL A 113 0.69 3.41 9.30
CA VAL A 113 -0.24 3.54 10.43
C VAL A 113 -1.23 4.68 10.17
N GLY A 114 -2.52 4.39 10.38
CA GLY A 114 -3.62 5.35 10.22
C GLY A 114 -4.19 5.47 8.80
N GLU A 115 -3.59 4.84 7.80
CA GLU A 115 -4.15 4.83 6.45
C GLU A 115 -5.38 3.91 6.36
N SER A 116 -6.55 4.48 6.08
CA SER A 116 -7.71 3.69 5.68
C SER A 116 -7.49 3.15 4.28
N THR A 117 -7.67 1.84 4.12
CA THR A 117 -7.45 1.15 2.84
C THR A 117 -8.60 0.22 2.55
N LEU A 118 -8.93 0.10 1.26
CA LEU A 118 -9.94 -0.82 0.75
C LEU A 118 -9.25 -2.04 0.15
N CYS A 119 -9.89 -3.20 0.28
CA CYS A 119 -9.42 -4.44 -0.33
C CYS A 119 -9.38 -4.31 -1.86
N SER A 120 -8.24 -4.61 -2.48
CA SER A 120 -8.06 -4.56 -3.93
C SER A 120 -8.87 -5.60 -4.72
N PHE A 121 -9.44 -6.61 -4.05
CA PHE A 121 -10.24 -7.66 -4.69
C PHE A 121 -11.75 -7.46 -4.55
N CYS A 122 -12.23 -6.95 -3.40
CA CYS A 122 -13.66 -6.85 -3.12
C CYS A 122 -14.14 -5.44 -2.74
N GLY A 123 -13.22 -4.50 -2.49
CA GLY A 123 -13.55 -3.13 -2.10
C GLY A 123 -13.90 -2.93 -0.63
N GLU A 124 -13.99 -3.98 0.19
CA GLU A 124 -14.31 -3.86 1.62
C GLU A 124 -13.19 -3.13 2.39
N PRO A 125 -13.49 -2.28 3.39
CA PRO A 125 -12.50 -1.74 4.30
C PRO A 125 -11.65 -2.84 4.97
N LEU A 126 -10.34 -2.61 5.02
CA LEU A 126 -9.42 -3.54 5.65
C LEU A 126 -9.37 -3.34 7.17
N GLU A 127 -9.34 -4.46 7.89
CA GLU A 127 -9.25 -4.51 9.35
C GLU A 127 -7.80 -4.51 9.82
N GLU A 128 -7.53 -3.81 10.93
CA GLU A 128 -6.18 -3.63 11.49
C GLU A 128 -6.01 -4.21 12.91
N ARG A 129 -7.07 -4.82 13.46
CA ARG A 129 -7.09 -5.42 14.80
C ARG A 129 -7.75 -6.80 14.77
N CYS A 130 -7.50 -7.56 15.84
CA CYS A 130 -8.21 -8.80 16.12
C CYS A 130 -9.73 -8.58 16.11
N PRO A 131 -10.52 -9.42 15.42
CA PRO A 131 -11.98 -9.26 15.34
C PRO A 131 -12.71 -9.61 16.66
N ASN A 132 -12.02 -10.24 17.62
CA ASN A 132 -12.59 -10.47 18.93
C ASN A 132 -12.67 -9.16 19.72
N GLY A 133 -13.89 -8.69 19.97
CA GLY A 133 -14.18 -7.42 20.67
C GLY A 133 -13.63 -7.34 22.11
N SER A 134 -13.32 -8.47 22.76
CA SER A 134 -12.65 -8.47 24.07
C SER A 134 -11.12 -8.51 23.99
N CYS A 135 -10.53 -8.65 22.80
CA CYS A 135 -9.10 -8.77 22.58
C CYS A 135 -8.50 -7.52 21.93
N GLY A 136 -8.95 -7.18 20.71
CA GLY A 136 -8.43 -6.02 19.97
C GLY A 136 -6.92 -5.98 19.73
N ALA A 137 -6.20 -7.10 19.89
CA ALA A 137 -4.75 -7.16 19.71
C ALA A 137 -4.34 -6.78 18.28
N GLU A 138 -3.12 -6.26 18.15
CA GLU A 138 -2.52 -5.97 16.84
C GLU A 138 -2.34 -7.25 16.02
N LEU A 139 -2.39 -7.07 14.71
CA LEU A 139 -2.26 -8.16 13.77
C LEU A 139 -0.81 -8.63 13.66
N ARG A 140 -0.66 -9.93 13.46
CA ARG A 140 0.58 -10.60 13.08
C ARG A 140 0.30 -11.52 11.91
N GLU A 141 1.33 -11.79 11.13
CA GLU A 141 1.30 -12.84 10.10
C GLU A 141 0.68 -14.14 10.63
N GLY A 142 -0.20 -14.74 9.83
CA GLY A 142 -0.91 -15.97 10.16
C GLY A 142 -2.43 -15.88 10.04
N SER A 143 -3.11 -16.97 10.40
CA SER A 143 -4.57 -17.10 10.27
C SER A 143 -5.35 -16.75 11.55
N PHE A 144 -4.65 -16.73 12.69
CA PHE A 144 -5.25 -16.58 14.02
C PHE A 144 -4.55 -15.48 14.79
N CYS A 145 -5.29 -14.82 15.67
CA CYS A 145 -4.75 -13.90 16.65
C CYS A 145 -3.75 -14.62 17.58
N TRP A 146 -2.56 -14.06 17.74
CA TRP A 146 -1.53 -14.59 18.62
C TRP A 146 -1.90 -14.52 20.12
N SER A 147 -2.82 -13.63 20.49
CA SER A 147 -3.21 -13.39 21.89
C SER A 147 -4.42 -14.24 22.32
N CYS A 148 -5.49 -14.25 21.52
CA CYS A 148 -6.75 -14.93 21.88
C CYS A 148 -7.11 -16.11 20.96
N CYS A 149 -6.27 -16.45 19.99
CA CYS A 149 -6.48 -17.55 19.03
C CYS A 149 -7.75 -17.42 18.17
N THR A 150 -8.44 -16.27 18.18
CA THR A 150 -9.59 -16.04 17.30
C THR A 150 -9.10 -15.98 15.85
N PRO A 151 -9.71 -16.72 14.91
CA PRO A 151 -9.38 -16.62 13.49
C PRO A 151 -9.68 -15.20 13.01
N TYR A 152 -8.77 -14.61 12.23
CA TYR A 152 -8.97 -13.25 11.71
C TYR A 152 -10.19 -13.18 10.80
N VAL A 153 -10.36 -14.19 9.94
CA VAL A 153 -11.51 -14.27 9.02
C VAL A 153 -12.41 -15.40 9.49
N THR A 154 -13.64 -15.05 9.85
CA THR A 154 -14.69 -15.99 10.24
C THR A 154 -15.65 -16.16 9.09
N SER A 155 -16.04 -17.40 8.79
CA SER A 155 -17.07 -17.60 7.78
C SER A 155 -18.46 -17.38 8.35
N THR A 156 -19.26 -16.55 7.67
CA THR A 156 -20.68 -16.36 7.99
C THR A 156 -21.58 -17.30 7.20
N ARG A 157 -21.05 -17.90 6.13
CA ARG A 157 -21.77 -18.80 5.21
C ARG A 157 -20.98 -20.09 5.00
N ALA A 158 -21.47 -21.16 5.64
CA ALA A 158 -21.25 -22.57 5.34
C ALA A 158 -20.16 -23.33 6.13
N THR A 159 -20.66 -24.17 7.06
CA THR A 159 -20.36 -25.60 7.03
C THR A 159 -21.30 -26.29 6.03
N GLY A 160 -20.93 -26.34 4.75
CA GLY A 160 -21.63 -27.15 3.74
C GLY A 160 -21.31 -28.64 3.87
N ARG A 161 -22.01 -29.51 3.11
CA ARG A 161 -21.83 -30.98 3.15
C ARG A 161 -20.42 -31.51 2.75
N ASN A 162 -19.48 -30.64 2.38
CA ASN A 162 -18.07 -30.99 2.15
C ASN A 162 -17.16 -29.71 2.15
N PRO A 163 -16.53 -29.34 3.26
CA PRO A 163 -15.69 -28.13 3.35
C PRO A 163 -14.41 -28.22 2.51
N GLU A 164 -13.85 -29.42 2.33
CA GLU A 164 -12.65 -29.64 1.51
C GLU A 164 -12.92 -29.28 0.05
N ARG A 165 -14.00 -29.85 -0.52
CA ARG A 165 -14.36 -29.59 -1.92
C ARG A 165 -14.65 -28.12 -2.19
N TRP A 166 -15.28 -27.43 -1.25
CA TRP A 166 -15.50 -25.99 -1.36
C TRP A 166 -14.17 -25.22 -1.31
N ALA A 167 -13.30 -25.56 -0.36
CA ALA A 167 -12.01 -24.90 -0.22
C ALA A 167 -11.13 -25.11 -1.46
N ASP A 168 -11.13 -26.31 -2.06
CA ASP A 168 -10.45 -26.59 -3.33
C ASP A 168 -10.97 -25.74 -4.48
N ALA A 169 -12.29 -25.68 -4.66
CA ALA A 169 -12.91 -24.87 -5.70
C ALA A 169 -12.59 -23.38 -5.53
N GLN A 170 -12.64 -22.87 -4.29
CA GLN A 170 -12.32 -21.49 -4.00
C GLN A 170 -10.83 -21.19 -4.19
N ARG A 171 -9.93 -22.10 -3.78
CA ARG A 171 -8.48 -21.96 -4.07
C ARG A 171 -8.20 -21.93 -5.57
N ALA A 172 -8.92 -22.72 -6.38
CA ALA A 172 -8.81 -22.67 -7.84
C ALA A 172 -9.22 -21.30 -8.40
N ARG A 173 -10.37 -20.77 -7.98
CA ARG A 173 -10.83 -19.42 -8.36
C ARG A 173 -9.85 -18.32 -7.96
N ILE A 174 -9.26 -18.43 -6.77
CA ILE A 174 -8.25 -17.48 -6.28
C ILE A 174 -7.01 -17.47 -7.17
N ARG A 175 -6.51 -18.65 -7.57
CA ARG A 175 -5.35 -18.74 -8.48
C ARG A 175 -5.63 -18.02 -9.79
N GLU A 176 -6.76 -18.32 -10.43
CA GLU A 176 -7.18 -17.66 -11.68
C GLU A 176 -7.25 -16.13 -11.55
N LEU A 177 -7.90 -15.63 -10.49
CA LEU A 177 -8.00 -14.18 -10.27
C LEU A 177 -6.64 -13.53 -10.03
N ARG A 178 -5.77 -14.15 -9.22
CA ARG A 178 -4.43 -13.61 -8.96
C ARG A 178 -3.56 -13.60 -10.22
N GLU A 179 -3.65 -14.64 -11.05
CA GLU A 179 -2.97 -14.69 -12.35
C GLU A 179 -3.37 -13.50 -13.25
N LEU A 180 -4.67 -13.15 -13.30
CA LEU A 180 -5.17 -11.97 -14.04
C LEU A 180 -4.65 -10.64 -13.48
N THR A 181 -4.53 -10.53 -12.15
CA THR A 181 -4.02 -9.32 -11.50
C THR A 181 -2.49 -9.17 -11.66
N GLU A 182 -1.76 -10.28 -11.65
CA GLU A 182 -0.30 -10.33 -11.81
C GLU A 182 0.14 -10.14 -13.27
N THR A 183 -0.61 -10.66 -14.25
CA THR A 183 -0.33 -10.41 -15.68
C THR A 183 -0.42 -8.93 -16.05
N ARG A 184 -1.26 -8.13 -15.37
CA ARG A 184 -1.28 -6.67 -15.53
C ARG A 184 -0.04 -5.95 -14.95
N ARG A 185 0.67 -6.55 -14.00
CA ARG A 185 1.91 -5.98 -13.41
C ARG A 185 3.16 -6.28 -14.24
N ARG A 186 3.16 -7.35 -15.04
CA ARG A 186 4.14 -7.53 -16.12
C ARG A 186 3.71 -6.71 -17.32
N GLY A 187 4.04 -5.42 -17.32
CA GLY A 187 4.04 -4.61 -18.55
C GLY A 187 4.86 -5.30 -19.65
N PRO A 188 4.62 -4.99 -20.94
CA PRO A 188 5.24 -5.70 -22.05
C PRO A 188 6.75 -5.78 -21.85
N SER A 189 7.28 -7.00 -21.86
CA SER A 189 8.72 -7.28 -21.87
C SER A 189 9.37 -6.38 -22.91
N ARG A 190 10.42 -5.64 -22.51
CA ARG A 190 11.15 -4.70 -23.38
C ARG A 190 11.39 -5.37 -24.74
N ILE A 191 10.83 -4.77 -25.79
CA ILE A 191 11.07 -5.16 -27.18
C ILE A 191 12.59 -5.05 -27.41
N PRO A 192 13.28 -6.10 -27.91
CA PRO A 192 14.69 -5.98 -28.24
C PRO A 192 14.87 -4.90 -29.31
N ARG A 193 15.75 -3.92 -29.06
CA ARG A 193 16.15 -2.97 -30.10
C ARG A 193 16.88 -3.77 -31.20
N LEU A 194 16.34 -3.74 -32.42
CA LEU A 194 17.06 -4.21 -33.59
C LEU A 194 18.26 -3.28 -33.83
N PRO A 195 19.45 -3.82 -34.16
CA PRO A 195 20.61 -3.01 -34.51
C PRO A 195 20.37 -2.32 -35.86
N GLY A 196 20.66 -1.03 -35.91
CA GLY A 196 20.83 -0.26 -37.14
C GLY A 196 22.27 -0.26 -37.60
#